data_AF-J9AEA6-F1
#
_entry.id   AF-J9AEA6-F1
#
_cell.length_a   1.000
_cell.length_b   1.000
_cell.length_c   1.000
_cell.angle_alpha   90.00
_cell.angle_beta   90.00
_cell.angle_gamma   90.00
#
_symmetry.space_group_name_H-M   'P 1'
#
loop_
_entity.id
_entity.type
_entity.pdbx_description
1 polymer ?
#
loop_
_entity_poly.entity_id
_entity_poly.type
_entity_poly.pdbx_seq_one_letter_code
_entity_poly.pdbx_strand_id
1 'polypeptide(L)'
;MFRKILRHGAAYFDEEANTPGRLVHKLMSDTATLNRTLGDKLDLLLPAVICSTVSVTIALLINWKLALICGFQFPAFFIFRLVELRETSKRQRQMAEQEKKAANLATAVLSNMSTIKAYTLQEHFNNIFYETLKPLQKTMKRQSCISSFVFACQFSFHLYSHCNNVTFWKSYDVK
;
A
#
# COMPACT_ATOMS: atom_id res chain seq x y z
N MET A 1 0.00 2.88 -26.74
CA MET A 1 -1.25 3.68 -26.80
C MET A 1 -1.35 4.55 -28.04
N PHE A 2 -0.31 5.30 -28.42
CA PHE A 2 -0.31 6.21 -29.59
C PHE A 2 -0.85 5.57 -30.89
N ARG A 3 -0.40 4.35 -31.23
CA ARG A 3 -0.90 3.58 -32.39
C ARG A 3 -2.40 3.25 -32.34
N LYS A 4 -3.02 3.17 -31.16
CA LYS A 4 -4.48 2.98 -31.01
C LYS A 4 -5.24 4.30 -31.23
N ILE A 5 -4.67 5.43 -30.82
CA ILE A 5 -5.25 6.76 -31.04
C ILE A 5 -5.27 7.07 -32.54
N LEU A 6 -4.17 6.78 -33.26
CA LEU A 6 -4.06 6.96 -34.71
C LEU A 6 -4.98 6.07 -35.57
N ARG A 7 -5.65 5.07 -34.98
CA ARG A 7 -6.64 4.23 -35.66
C ARG A 7 -8.07 4.78 -35.62
N HIS A 8 -8.31 5.87 -34.87
CA HIS A 8 -9.61 6.51 -34.83
C HIS A 8 -9.80 7.40 -36.07
N GLY A 9 -11.01 7.43 -36.63
CA GLY A 9 -11.34 8.25 -37.80
C GLY A 9 -11.35 9.75 -37.50
N ALA A 10 -11.34 10.60 -38.53
CA ALA A 10 -11.30 12.06 -38.39
C ALA A 10 -12.44 12.64 -37.53
N ALA A 11 -13.65 12.05 -37.61
CA ALA A 11 -14.81 12.44 -36.80
C ALA A 11 -14.59 12.29 -35.28
N TYR A 12 -13.66 11.42 -34.84
CA TYR A 12 -13.32 11.27 -33.43
C TYR A 12 -12.51 12.45 -32.89
N PHE A 13 -11.72 13.12 -33.73
CA PHE A 13 -10.87 14.25 -33.34
C PHE A 13 -11.59 15.61 -33.43
N ASP A 14 -12.78 15.63 -34.03
CA ASP A 14 -13.62 16.82 -34.21
C ASP A 14 -14.50 17.11 -32.98
N GLU A 15 -14.63 16.13 -32.09
CA GLU A 15 -15.31 16.30 -30.81
C GLU A 15 -14.45 17.18 -29.89
N GLU A 16 -15.05 18.21 -29.28
CA GLU A 16 -14.35 19.18 -28.40
C GLU A 16 -13.66 18.50 -27.21
N ALA A 17 -14.20 17.36 -26.77
CA ALA A 17 -13.54 16.50 -25.79
C ALA A 17 -12.28 15.84 -26.35
N ASN A 18 -12.15 15.53 -27.62
CA ASN A 18 -11.08 14.69 -28.16
C ASN A 18 -10.04 15.47 -28.99
N THR A 19 -9.84 16.75 -28.67
CA THR A 19 -8.83 17.59 -29.34
C THR A 19 -7.44 16.94 -29.27
N PRO A 20 -6.67 16.91 -30.37
CA PRO A 20 -5.38 16.23 -30.44
C PRO A 20 -4.38 16.71 -29.38
N GLY A 21 -4.33 18.01 -29.08
CA GLY A 21 -3.45 18.55 -28.03
C GLY A 21 -3.78 18.01 -26.63
N ARG A 22 -5.07 17.84 -26.30
CA ARG A 22 -5.52 17.30 -25.02
C ARG A 22 -5.24 15.81 -24.90
N LEU A 23 -5.43 15.05 -25.98
CA LEU A 23 -5.10 13.62 -26.05
C LEU A 23 -3.59 13.39 -25.92
N VAL A 24 -2.77 14.20 -26.59
CA VAL A 24 -1.30 14.13 -26.48
C VAL A 24 -0.85 14.48 -25.06
N HIS A 25 -1.39 15.55 -24.45
CA HIS A 25 -1.08 15.91 -23.07
C HIS A 25 -1.48 14.80 -22.09
N LYS A 26 -2.69 14.23 -22.24
CA LYS A 26 -3.16 13.11 -21.42
C LYS A 26 -2.28 11.88 -21.59
N LEU A 27 -1.89 11.55 -22.82
CA LEU A 27 -0.98 10.44 -23.09
C LEU A 27 0.39 10.67 -22.43
N MET A 28 0.93 11.88 -22.52
CA MET A 28 2.20 12.25 -21.90
C MET A 28 2.10 12.17 -20.37
N SER A 29 1.04 12.69 -19.76
CA SER A 29 0.83 12.61 -18.31
C SER A 29 0.66 11.18 -17.82
N ASP A 30 -0.10 10.35 -18.55
CA ASP A 30 -0.33 8.95 -18.21
C ASP A 30 0.98 8.16 -18.35
N THR A 31 1.74 8.38 -19.42
CA THR A 31 3.04 7.73 -19.65
C THR A 31 4.06 8.15 -18.60
N ALA A 32 4.09 9.44 -18.25
CA ALA A 32 5.03 9.96 -17.26
C ALA A 32 4.66 9.50 -15.84
N THR A 33 3.37 9.36 -15.53
CA THR A 33 2.91 8.77 -14.26
C THR A 33 3.27 7.29 -14.19
N LEU A 34 3.01 6.54 -15.26
CA LEU A 34 3.37 5.12 -15.35
C LEU A 34 4.88 4.90 -15.25
N ASN A 35 5.69 5.72 -15.94
CA ASN A 35 7.13 5.56 -15.89
C ASN A 35 7.69 5.88 -14.51
N ARG A 36 7.12 6.86 -13.79
CA ARG A 36 7.47 7.13 -12.39
C ARG A 36 7.07 6.00 -11.48
N THR A 37 5.82 5.54 -11.56
CA THR A 37 5.34 4.47 -10.69
C THR A 37 6.05 3.15 -10.95
N LEU A 38 6.34 2.82 -12.21
CA LEU A 38 7.12 1.64 -12.57
C LEU A 38 8.59 1.81 -12.20
N GLY A 39 9.18 2.99 -12.45
CA GLY A 39 10.55 3.32 -12.07
C GLY A 39 10.79 3.08 -10.60
N ASP A 40 9.99 3.69 -9.72
CA ASP A 40 10.11 3.53 -8.26
C ASP A 40 9.92 2.08 -7.81
N LYS A 41 9.01 1.35 -8.45
CA LYS A 41 8.74 -0.06 -8.10
C LYS A 41 9.86 -0.97 -8.56
N LEU A 42 10.38 -0.77 -9.76
CA LEU A 42 11.47 -1.56 -10.32
C LEU A 42 12.78 -1.29 -9.59
N ASP A 43 13.05 -0.02 -9.25
CA ASP A 43 14.23 0.38 -8.48
C ASP A 43 14.26 -0.30 -7.11
N LEU A 44 13.10 -0.50 -6.47
CA LEU A 44 13.03 -1.23 -5.21
C LEU A 44 13.05 -2.76 -5.38
N LEU A 45 12.37 -3.30 -6.39
CA LEU A 45 12.19 -4.74 -6.57
C LEU A 45 13.44 -5.43 -7.12
N LEU A 46 14.14 -4.78 -8.06
CA LEU A 46 15.30 -5.37 -8.73
C LEU A 46 16.43 -5.69 -7.74
N PRO A 47 16.87 -4.76 -6.87
CA PRO A 47 17.91 -5.04 -5.87
C PRO A 47 17.43 -6.03 -4.81
N ALA A 48 16.15 -6.00 -4.44
CA ALA A 48 15.59 -6.93 -3.45
C ALA A 48 15.67 -8.39 -3.93
N VAL A 49 15.36 -8.66 -5.20
CA VAL A 49 15.45 -10.01 -5.78
C VAL A 49 16.91 -10.45 -5.87
N ILE A 50 17.80 -9.60 -6.39
CA ILE A 50 19.23 -9.90 -6.53
C ILE A 50 19.84 -10.19 -5.15
N CYS A 51 19.64 -9.28 -4.18
CA CYS A 51 20.16 -9.43 -2.83
C CYS A 51 19.62 -10.69 -2.13
N SER A 52 18.33 -11.01 -2.31
CA SER A 52 17.73 -12.23 -1.77
C SER A 52 18.38 -13.49 -2.35
N THR A 53 18.59 -13.57 -3.67
CA THR A 53 19.24 -14.73 -4.30
C THR A 53 20.71 -14.88 -3.87
N VAL A 54 21.46 -13.78 -3.78
CA VAL A 54 22.85 -13.78 -3.34
C VAL A 54 22.95 -14.20 -1.87
N SER A 55 22.07 -13.70 -1.01
CA SER A 55 22.04 -14.06 0.43
C SER A 55 21.79 -15.56 0.64
N VAL A 56 20.81 -16.15 -0.06
CA VAL A 56 20.51 -17.59 0.03
C VAL A 56 21.70 -18.43 -0.45
N THR A 57 22.34 -18.00 -1.54
CA THR A 57 23.51 -18.70 -2.11
C THR A 57 24.69 -18.69 -1.13
N ILE A 58 25.03 -17.53 -0.56
CA ILE A 58 26.12 -17.40 0.42
C ILE A 58 25.82 -18.19 1.70
N ALA A 59 24.57 -18.18 2.17
CA ALA A 59 24.16 -18.92 3.37
C ALA A 59 24.37 -20.43 3.23
N LEU A 60 24.08 -20.99 2.05
CA LEU A 60 24.27 -22.41 1.76
C LEU A 60 25.75 -22.81 1.66
N LEU A 61 26.62 -21.91 1.18
CA LEU A 61 28.06 -22.17 1.01
C LEU A 61 28.81 -22.24 2.35
N ILE A 62 28.46 -21.39 3.33
CA ILE A 62 29.19 -21.30 4.60
C ILE A 62 28.91 -22.49 5.50
N ASN A 63 27.63 -22.80 5.76
CA ASN A 63 27.24 -23.87 6.67
C ASN A 63 25.83 -24.38 6.32
N TRP A 64 25.76 -25.53 5.64
CA TRP A 64 24.48 -26.10 5.19
C TRP A 64 23.51 -26.44 6.33
N LYS A 65 24.03 -26.79 7.53
CA LYS A 65 23.21 -27.07 8.72
C LYS A 65 22.52 -25.82 9.28
N LEU A 66 23.22 -24.68 9.28
CA LEU A 66 22.65 -23.40 9.74
C LEU A 66 21.64 -22.86 8.72
N ALA A 67 21.94 -23.04 7.43
CA ALA A 67 21.06 -22.63 6.33
C ALA A 67 19.70 -23.36 6.36
N LEU A 68 19.66 -24.64 6.73
CA LEU A 68 18.42 -25.42 6.88
C LEU A 68 17.49 -24.87 7.97
N ILE A 69 18.05 -24.52 9.13
CA ILE A 69 17.27 -23.96 10.27
C ILE A 69 16.69 -22.59 9.89
N CYS A 70 17.50 -21.73 9.29
CA CYS A 70 17.03 -20.44 8.77
C CYS A 70 16.00 -20.64 7.65
N GLY A 71 16.21 -21.61 6.77
CA GLY A 71 15.31 -21.96 5.67
C GLY A 71 13.91 -22.36 6.15
N PHE A 72 13.79 -23.04 7.29
CA PHE A 72 12.49 -23.39 7.89
C PHE A 72 11.76 -22.18 8.51
N GLN A 73 12.51 -21.17 8.97
CA GLN A 73 11.95 -19.94 9.53
C GLN A 73 11.32 -19.03 8.46
N PHE A 74 11.88 -19.01 7.24
CA PHE A 74 11.37 -18.21 6.13
C PHE A 74 9.90 -18.48 5.75
N PRO A 75 9.44 -19.73 5.53
CA PRO A 75 8.05 -19.99 5.16
C PRO A 75 7.08 -19.62 6.28
N ALA A 76 7.45 -19.82 7.55
CA ALA A 76 6.64 -19.37 8.68
C ALA A 76 6.45 -17.84 8.62
N PHE A 77 7.53 -17.09 8.45
CA PHE A 77 7.49 -15.63 8.31
C PHE A 77 6.64 -15.20 7.11
N PHE A 78 6.80 -15.88 5.98
CA PHE A 78 6.06 -15.58 4.75
C PHE A 78 4.55 -15.76 4.93
N ILE A 79 4.12 -16.82 5.63
CA ILE A 79 2.70 -17.05 5.92
C ILE A 79 2.12 -15.93 6.78
N PHE A 80 2.80 -15.54 7.86
CA PHE A 80 2.37 -14.41 8.71
C PHE A 80 2.21 -13.12 7.90
N ARG A 81 3.19 -12.82 7.03
CA ARG A 81 3.15 -11.64 6.16
C ARG A 81 2.01 -11.67 5.16
N LEU A 82 1.72 -12.81 4.55
CA LEU A 82 0.61 -12.92 3.61
C LEU A 82 -0.75 -12.70 4.28
N VAL A 83 -0.93 -13.24 5.48
CA VAL A 83 -2.17 -13.03 6.25
C VAL A 83 -2.32 -11.57 6.65
N GLU A 84 -1.26 -10.95 7.17
CA GLU A 84 -1.22 -9.52 7.53
C GLU A 84 -1.54 -8.62 6.33
N LEU A 85 -0.94 -8.90 5.17
CA LEU A 85 -1.14 -8.13 3.95
C LEU A 85 -2.58 -8.23 3.44
N ARG A 86 -3.17 -9.44 3.44
CA ARG A 86 -4.54 -9.66 3.00
C ARG A 86 -5.55 -8.92 3.88
N GLU A 87 -5.40 -9.02 5.20
CA GLU A 87 -6.31 -8.37 6.14
C GLU A 87 -6.16 -6.85 6.11
N THR A 88 -4.92 -6.35 6.04
CA THR A 88 -4.66 -4.92 5.93
C THR A 88 -5.20 -4.35 4.62
N SER A 89 -5.05 -5.04 3.48
CA SER A 89 -5.56 -4.58 2.19
C SER A 89 -7.08 -4.48 2.17
N LYS A 90 -7.80 -5.48 2.69
CA LYS A 90 -9.28 -5.43 2.81
C LYS A 90 -9.71 -4.22 3.64
N ARG A 91 -9.01 -3.98 4.74
CA ARG A 91 -9.38 -2.93 5.70
C ARG A 91 -9.04 -1.53 5.21
N GLN A 92 -7.93 -1.37 4.48
CA GLN A 92 -7.60 -0.14 3.76
C GLN A 92 -8.67 0.22 2.73
N ARG A 93 -9.23 -0.76 2.00
CA ARG A 93 -10.33 -0.50 1.05
C ARG A 93 -11.58 0.04 1.75
N GLN A 94 -11.94 -0.54 2.89
CA GLN A 94 -13.09 -0.06 3.68
C GLN A 94 -12.87 1.35 4.22
N MET A 95 -11.66 1.66 4.70
CA MET A 95 -11.30 3.01 5.14
C MET A 95 -11.37 4.02 3.99
N ALA A 96 -10.81 3.67 2.82
CA ALA A 96 -10.84 4.54 1.65
C ALA A 96 -12.28 4.84 1.19
N GLU A 97 -13.21 3.88 1.30
CA GLU A 97 -14.62 4.12 1.00
C GLU A 97 -15.28 5.08 1.99
N GLN A 98 -15.00 4.93 3.29
CA GLN A 98 -15.51 5.82 4.35
C GLN A 98 -14.93 7.24 4.22
N GLU A 99 -13.63 7.35 3.95
CA GLU A 99 -12.98 8.63 3.65
C GLU A 99 -13.59 9.31 2.43
N LYS A 100 -13.86 8.56 1.36
CA LYS A 100 -14.53 9.09 0.16
C LYS A 100 -15.93 9.63 0.47
N LYS A 101 -16.69 8.97 1.33
CA LYS A 101 -18.03 9.46 1.76
C LYS A 101 -17.91 10.79 2.52
N ALA A 102 -16.97 10.89 3.46
CA ALA A 102 -16.71 12.13 4.19
C ALA A 102 -16.22 13.26 3.27
N ALA A 103 -15.31 12.95 2.35
CA ALA A 103 -14.79 13.90 1.37
C ALA A 103 -15.89 14.42 0.45
N ASN A 104 -16.73 13.53 -0.10
CA ASN A 104 -17.86 13.92 -0.95
C ASN A 104 -18.84 14.84 -0.19
N LEU A 105 -19.13 14.55 1.08
CA LEU A 105 -20.00 15.39 1.90
C LEU A 105 -19.37 16.76 2.15
N ALA A 106 -18.08 16.82 2.48
CA ALA A 106 -17.35 18.07 2.62
C ALA A 106 -17.37 18.89 1.32
N THR A 107 -17.16 18.26 0.16
CA THR A 107 -17.24 18.92 -1.14
C THR A 107 -18.64 19.47 -1.40
N ALA A 108 -19.70 18.72 -1.08
CA ALA A 108 -21.09 19.17 -1.26
C ALA A 108 -21.47 20.34 -0.34
N VAL A 109 -20.93 20.38 0.88
CA VAL A 109 -21.10 21.51 1.82
C VAL A 109 -20.34 22.73 1.32
N LEU A 110 -19.10 22.55 0.89
CA LEU A 110 -18.24 23.64 0.38
C LEU A 110 -18.82 24.26 -0.89
N SER A 111 -19.38 23.47 -1.80
CA SER A 111 -20.01 23.98 -3.02
C SER A 111 -21.27 24.81 -2.75
N ASN A 112 -21.96 24.57 -1.62
CA ASN A 112 -23.22 25.22 -1.25
C ASN A 112 -23.09 26.12 -0.01
N MET A 113 -21.88 26.52 0.36
CA MET A 113 -21.59 27.22 1.61
C MET A 113 -22.37 28.54 1.75
N SER A 114 -22.55 29.28 0.66
CA SER A 114 -23.32 30.54 0.66
C SER A 114 -24.78 30.31 1.03
N THR A 115 -25.39 29.25 0.52
CA THR A 115 -26.76 28.85 0.83
C THR A 115 -26.87 28.41 2.28
N ILE A 116 -25.95 27.58 2.76
CA ILE A 116 -25.95 27.09 4.15
C ILE A 116 -25.83 28.24 5.15
N LYS A 117 -25.00 29.25 4.83
CA LYS A 117 -24.90 30.49 5.63
C LYS A 117 -26.19 31.30 5.60
N ALA A 118 -26.85 31.42 4.45
CA ALA A 118 -28.12 32.15 4.34
C ALA A 118 -29.25 31.53 5.16
N TYR A 119 -29.27 30.20 5.31
CA TYR A 119 -30.24 29.47 6.12
C TYR A 119 -29.78 29.19 7.56
N THR A 120 -28.60 29.65 7.98
CA THR A 120 -28.03 29.42 9.32
C THR A 120 -27.97 27.91 9.70
N LEU A 121 -27.71 27.03 8.72
CA LEU A 121 -27.73 25.56 8.89
C LEU A 121 -26.35 24.96 9.23
N GLN A 122 -25.39 25.77 9.69
CA GLN A 122 -24.00 25.34 9.89
C GLN A 122 -23.88 24.21 10.93
N GLU A 123 -24.58 24.30 12.06
CA GLU A 123 -24.52 23.27 13.11
C GLU A 123 -25.08 21.92 12.62
N HIS A 124 -26.14 21.94 11.80
CA HIS A 124 -26.75 20.74 11.26
C HIS A 124 -25.75 19.95 10.39
N PHE A 125 -25.11 20.63 9.44
CA PHE A 125 -24.10 19.99 8.59
C PHE A 125 -22.83 19.58 9.35
N ASN A 126 -22.45 20.35 10.39
CA ASN A 126 -21.35 19.97 11.27
C ASN A 126 -21.64 18.65 12.01
N ASN A 127 -22.87 18.47 12.50
CA ASN A 127 -23.27 17.23 13.17
C ASN A 127 -23.26 16.03 12.20
N ILE A 128 -23.78 16.20 10.98
CA ILE A 128 -23.75 15.14 9.95
C ILE A 128 -22.30 14.76 9.59
N PHE A 129 -21.41 15.75 9.47
CA PHE A 129 -19.99 15.50 9.21
C PHE A 129 -19.35 14.72 10.37
N TYR A 130 -19.64 15.10 11.62
CA TYR A 130 -19.16 14.40 12.80
C TYR A 130 -19.65 12.94 12.86
N GLU A 131 -20.94 12.70 12.59
CA GLU A 131 -21.50 11.34 12.52
C GLU A 131 -20.85 10.48 11.43
N THR A 132 -20.53 11.09 10.28
CA THR A 132 -19.85 10.41 9.17
C THR A 132 -18.40 10.05 9.52
N LEU A 133 -17.72 10.88 10.33
CA LEU A 133 -16.32 10.67 10.73
C LEU A 133 -16.15 9.68 11.90
N LYS A 134 -17.13 9.58 12.80
CA LYS A 134 -17.11 8.70 13.97
C LYS A 134 -16.80 7.22 13.65
N PRO A 135 -17.43 6.56 12.65
CA PRO A 135 -17.10 5.19 12.29
C PRO A 135 -15.70 5.05 11.69
N LEU A 136 -15.24 6.05 10.92
CA LEU A 136 -13.88 6.08 10.37
C LEU A 136 -12.85 6.12 11.49
N GLN A 137 -12.99 7.05 12.45
CA GLN A 137 -12.08 7.14 13.61
C GLN A 137 -12.03 5.84 14.42
N LYS A 138 -13.18 5.21 14.68
CA LYS A 138 -13.23 3.93 15.41
C LYS A 138 -12.51 2.82 14.65
N THR A 139 -12.70 2.76 13.32
CA THR A 139 -12.07 1.75 12.45
C THR A 139 -10.56 1.97 12.37
N MET A 140 -10.12 3.22 12.26
CA MET A 140 -8.70 3.63 12.29
C MET A 140 -8.03 3.26 13.61
N LYS A 141 -8.62 3.63 14.76
CA LYS A 141 -8.04 3.29 16.07
C LYS A 141 -7.93 1.78 16.28
N ARG A 142 -8.97 1.03 15.91
CA ARG A 142 -8.94 -0.43 15.96
C ARG A 142 -7.89 -0.99 14.99
N GLN A 143 -7.58 -0.31 13.88
CA GLN A 143 -6.59 -0.79 12.90
C GLN A 143 -5.20 -0.62 13.45
N SER A 144 -4.89 0.56 13.97
CA SER A 144 -3.60 0.82 14.58
C SER A 144 -3.33 -0.17 15.71
N CYS A 145 -4.31 -0.43 16.59
CA CYS A 145 -4.12 -1.39 17.68
C CYS A 145 -3.85 -2.82 17.20
N ILE A 146 -4.63 -3.31 16.22
CA ILE A 146 -4.44 -4.67 15.68
C ILE A 146 -3.09 -4.77 14.94
N SER A 147 -2.74 -3.79 14.12
CA SER A 147 -1.46 -3.77 13.40
C SER A 147 -0.27 -3.70 14.36
N SER A 148 -0.34 -2.87 15.40
CA SER A 148 0.71 -2.80 16.42
C SER A 148 0.89 -4.12 17.16
N PHE A 149 -0.22 -4.81 17.49
CA PHE A 149 -0.15 -6.11 18.15
C PHE A 149 0.47 -7.18 17.25
N VAL A 150 0.06 -7.26 15.98
CA VAL A 150 0.62 -8.20 14.99
C VAL A 150 2.12 -7.94 14.80
N PHE A 151 2.51 -6.67 14.69
CA PHE A 151 3.92 -6.29 14.56
C PHE A 151 4.74 -6.70 15.78
N ALA A 152 4.21 -6.50 17.00
CA ALA A 152 4.88 -6.89 18.24
C ALA A 152 5.09 -8.41 18.31
N CYS A 153 4.05 -9.21 18.07
CA CYS A 153 4.14 -10.67 18.06
C CYS A 153 5.19 -11.18 17.05
N GLN A 154 5.20 -10.60 15.85
CA GLN A 154 6.17 -10.95 14.83
C GLN A 154 7.61 -10.61 15.25
N PHE A 155 7.82 -9.44 15.87
CA PHE A 155 9.14 -9.02 16.33
C PHE A 155 9.67 -9.91 17.45
N SER A 156 8.80 -10.28 18.42
CA SER A 156 9.15 -11.22 19.49
C SER A 156 9.58 -12.59 18.94
N PHE A 157 8.84 -13.14 17.97
CA PHE A 157 9.20 -14.40 17.32
C PHE A 157 10.54 -14.34 16.58
N HIS A 158 10.82 -13.21 15.94
CA HIS A 158 12.09 -12.98 15.26
C HIS A 158 13.27 -12.94 16.24
N LEU A 159 13.14 -12.23 17.36
CA LEU A 159 14.18 -12.15 18.39
C LEU A 159 14.48 -13.51 19.02
N TYR A 160 13.45 -14.30 19.32
CA TYR A 160 13.62 -15.65 19.85
C TYR A 160 14.42 -16.54 18.88
N SER A 161 14.08 -16.47 17.59
CA SER A 161 14.75 -17.26 16.55
C SER A 161 16.21 -16.85 16.36
N HIS A 162 16.50 -15.54 16.47
CA HIS A 162 17.86 -15.02 16.40
C HIS A 162 18.73 -15.47 17.58
N CYS A 163 18.20 -15.44 18.81
CA CYS A 163 18.92 -15.89 20.00
C CYS A 163 19.30 -17.39 19.93
N ASN A 164 18.37 -18.23 19.46
CA ASN A 164 18.64 -19.65 19.22
C ASN A 164 19.74 -19.87 18.17
N ASN A 165 19.72 -19.10 17.07
CA ASN A 165 20.72 -19.20 16.02
C ASN A 165 22.13 -18.81 16.53
N VAL A 166 22.24 -17.72 17.28
CA VAL A 166 23.52 -17.25 17.87
C VAL A 166 24.05 -18.27 18.88
N THR A 167 23.19 -18.87 19.70
CA THR A 167 23.59 -19.89 20.67
C THR A 167 24.10 -21.15 19.99
N PHE A 168 23.44 -21.58 18.91
CA PHE A 168 23.88 -22.70 18.09
C PHE A 168 25.23 -22.42 17.42
N TRP A 169 25.45 -21.20 16.94
CA TRP A 169 26.70 -20.80 16.31
C TRP A 169 27.87 -20.79 17.30
N LYS A 170 27.68 -20.22 18.50
CA LYS A 170 28.69 -20.27 19.58
C LYS A 170 29.04 -21.70 20.00
N SER A 171 28.07 -22.62 19.98
CA SER A 171 28.33 -24.02 20.33
C SER A 171 29.16 -24.76 19.26
N TYR A 172 29.18 -24.26 18.02
CA TYR A 172 29.98 -24.77 16.92
C TYR A 172 31.42 -24.23 16.91
N ASP A 173 31.65 -23.01 17.41
CA ASP A 173 32.97 -22.37 17.50
C ASP A 173 33.83 -22.93 18.65
N VAL A 174 33.19 -23.52 19.67
CA VAL A 174 33.85 -24.08 20.87
C VAL A 174 34.34 -25.54 20.67
N LYS A 175 34.23 -26.11 19.47
CA LYS A 175 34.77 -27.44 19.11
C LYS A 175 35.79 -27.33 17.99
#